data_AF-X0C8P6-F1
#
_entry.id   AF-X0C8P6-F1
#
_cell.length_a   1.000
_cell.length_b   1.000
_cell.length_c   1.000
_cell.angle_alpha   90.00
_cell.angle_beta   90.00
_cell.angle_gamma   90.00
#
_symmetry.space_group_name_H-M   'P 1'
#
loop_
_entity.id
_entity.type
_entity.pdbx_description
1 polymer ?
#
loop_
_entity_poly.entity_id
_entity_poly.type
_entity_poly.pdbx_seq_one_letter_code
_entity_poly.pdbx_strand_id
1 'polypeptide(L)'
;MLLLANGSIASSITAGNTQSITEEFGISNVAAQLTTSLFLLGFCAGPLLFGPLSEFYGRQWLLHLTFILYFFFTCLTAWPPNLGSLLVGRFLAGCFAAGPFAIGPGVLADLWDKLFQELRGWNTAVSQLPVLGQAVGAVFGFLMVFDHTRRRKAKANTGREMLPEDHMVLAMIGGVGFPISMLWLCWSAKYNSVHWIVPTAGGTVLATCLMLIHVSCFSYITDAYADYAASVIAANIIARCISGAGAPLFTRQMFDALGVGNGGSLIAGVAAPLAVIPFLFYRYGHTIRSRSKYALA
;
A
#
# COMPACT_ATOMS: atom_id res chain seq x y z
N MET A 1 3.97 5.66 2.70
CA MET A 1 2.90 5.35 1.72
C MET A 1 2.57 3.86 1.61
N LEU A 2 3.54 2.94 1.50
CA LEU A 2 3.27 1.49 1.49
C LEU A 2 2.49 1.00 2.72
N LEU A 3 2.68 1.64 3.88
CA LEU A 3 1.94 1.36 5.13
C LEU A 3 0.46 1.73 5.07
N LEU A 4 0.10 2.82 4.37
CA LEU A 4 -1.28 3.32 4.28
C LEU A 4 -2.16 2.42 3.41
N ALA A 5 -1.62 1.92 2.30
CA ALA A 5 -2.32 1.02 1.39
C ALA A 5 -2.62 -0.36 2.00
N ASN A 6 -1.86 -0.76 3.03
CA ASN A 6 -1.88 -2.11 3.56
C ASN A 6 -3.21 -2.46 4.29
N GLY A 7 -3.73 -1.52 5.09
CA GLY A 7 -4.96 -1.74 5.86
C GLY A 7 -6.20 -1.93 4.97
N SER A 8 -6.33 -1.13 3.91
CA SER A 8 -7.45 -1.24 2.95
C SER A 8 -7.44 -2.57 2.18
N ILE A 9 -6.27 -3.18 2.03
CA ILE A 9 -6.10 -4.42 1.27
C ILE A 9 -6.35 -5.64 2.13
N ALA A 10 -5.93 -5.60 3.40
CA ALA A 10 -6.26 -6.61 4.40
C ALA A 10 -7.78 -6.84 4.51
N SER A 11 -8.59 -5.77 4.43
CA SER A 11 -10.05 -5.89 4.38
C SER A 11 -10.54 -6.53 3.07
N SER A 12 -10.00 -6.15 1.91
CA SER A 12 -10.48 -6.64 0.61
C SER A 12 -10.22 -8.14 0.38
N ILE A 13 -9.16 -8.70 0.97
CA ILE A 13 -8.82 -10.13 0.83
C ILE A 13 -9.89 -11.03 1.45
N THR A 14 -10.37 -10.64 2.63
CA THR A 14 -11.36 -11.41 3.39
C THR A 14 -12.69 -11.43 2.66
N ALA A 15 -13.05 -10.32 2.01
CA ALA A 15 -14.26 -10.22 1.20
C ALA A 15 -14.22 -11.18 0.00
N GLY A 16 -13.07 -11.30 -0.68
CA GLY A 16 -12.88 -12.20 -1.81
C GLY A 16 -12.81 -13.69 -1.44
N ASN A 17 -12.45 -14.03 -0.20
CA ASN A 17 -12.27 -15.41 0.25
C ASN A 17 -13.42 -15.97 1.10
N THR A 18 -14.61 -15.35 0.99
CA THR A 18 -15.78 -15.71 1.78
C THR A 18 -16.20 -17.18 1.55
N GLN A 19 -16.08 -17.68 0.31
CA GLN A 19 -16.44 -19.08 -0.04
C GLN A 19 -15.52 -20.10 0.64
N SER A 20 -14.20 -19.89 0.62
CA SER A 20 -13.25 -20.81 1.25
C SER A 20 -13.44 -20.91 2.77
N ILE A 21 -13.77 -19.79 3.44
CA ILE A 21 -14.05 -19.78 4.89
C ILE A 21 -15.35 -20.53 5.21
N THR A 22 -16.37 -20.40 4.36
CA THR A 22 -17.64 -21.13 4.48
C THR A 22 -17.41 -22.65 4.38
N GLU A 23 -16.57 -23.10 3.44
CA GLU A 23 -16.27 -24.53 3.24
C GLU A 23 -15.44 -25.14 4.35
N GLU A 24 -14.41 -24.44 4.84
CA GLU A 24 -13.50 -24.98 5.87
C GLU A 24 -14.16 -25.10 7.25
N PHE A 25 -15.04 -24.16 7.60
CA PHE A 25 -15.73 -24.15 8.89
C PHE A 25 -17.20 -24.64 8.81
N GLY A 26 -17.70 -24.99 7.63
CA GLY A 26 -19.08 -25.48 7.42
C GLY A 26 -20.18 -24.47 7.80
N ILE A 27 -19.94 -23.17 7.63
CA ILE A 27 -20.77 -22.07 8.13
C ILE A 27 -21.57 -21.38 7.03
N SER A 28 -22.57 -20.56 7.41
CA SER A 28 -23.29 -19.71 6.46
C SER A 28 -22.40 -18.60 5.89
N ASN A 29 -22.65 -18.21 4.62
CA ASN A 29 -21.97 -17.07 3.97
C ASN A 29 -22.07 -15.76 4.77
N VAL A 30 -23.13 -15.59 5.56
CA VAL A 30 -23.30 -14.42 6.44
C VAL A 30 -22.24 -14.41 7.56
N ALA A 31 -21.92 -15.58 8.13
CA ALA A 31 -20.89 -15.71 9.16
C ALA A 31 -19.48 -15.50 8.59
N ALA A 32 -19.23 -15.91 7.35
CA ALA A 32 -17.97 -15.63 6.67
C ALA A 32 -17.80 -14.12 6.38
N GLN A 33 -18.86 -13.44 5.90
CA GLN A 33 -18.85 -11.98 5.68
C GLN A 33 -18.68 -11.18 6.97
N LEU A 34 -19.18 -11.68 8.11
CA LEU A 34 -19.00 -11.06 9.43
C LEU A 34 -17.52 -10.80 9.73
N THR A 35 -16.63 -11.69 9.29
CA THR A 35 -15.17 -11.55 9.46
C THR A 35 -14.62 -10.27 8.82
N THR A 36 -15.13 -9.92 7.64
CA THR A 36 -14.73 -8.69 6.91
C THR A 36 -15.31 -7.46 7.59
N SER A 37 -16.59 -7.50 7.97
CA SER A 37 -17.26 -6.39 8.65
C SER A 37 -16.62 -6.09 10.00
N LEU A 38 -16.21 -7.12 10.75
CA LEU A 38 -15.58 -6.98 12.05
C LEU A 38 -14.16 -6.42 11.95
N PHE A 39 -13.41 -6.77 10.90
CA PHE A 39 -12.13 -6.13 10.60
C PHE A 39 -12.31 -4.63 10.33
N LEU A 40 -13.32 -4.23 9.54
CA LEU A 40 -13.62 -2.82 9.27
C LEU A 40 -14.06 -2.09 10.54
N LEU A 41 -14.82 -2.75 11.43
CA LEU A 41 -15.21 -2.19 12.72
C LEU A 41 -13.98 -1.92 13.60
N GLY A 42 -13.05 -2.86 13.68
CA GLY A 42 -11.76 -2.66 14.33
C GLY A 42 -10.94 -1.54 13.69
N PHE A 43 -10.94 -1.47 12.36
CA PHE A 43 -10.25 -0.41 11.61
C PHE A 43 -10.82 0.99 11.89
N CYS A 44 -12.12 1.11 12.14
CA CYS A 44 -12.75 2.37 12.56
C CYS A 44 -12.48 2.71 14.04
N ALA A 45 -12.40 1.70 14.92
CA ALA A 45 -12.16 1.89 16.35
C ALA A 45 -10.70 2.20 16.67
N GLY A 46 -9.75 1.65 15.91
CA GLY A 46 -8.31 1.82 16.13
C GLY A 46 -7.83 3.28 16.16
N PRO A 47 -8.18 4.14 15.17
CA PRO A 47 -7.73 5.53 15.14
C PRO A 47 -8.21 6.35 16.34
N LEU A 48 -9.34 5.99 16.94
CA LEU A 48 -9.88 6.65 18.14
C LEU A 48 -8.96 6.47 19.36
N LEU A 49 -8.31 5.31 19.47
CA LEU A 49 -7.36 5.00 20.54
C LEU A 49 -5.94 5.47 20.19
N PHE A 50 -5.49 5.17 18.97
CA PHE A 50 -4.10 5.44 18.57
C PHE A 50 -3.83 6.91 18.21
N GLY A 51 -4.87 7.69 17.89
CA GLY A 51 -4.74 9.13 17.67
C GLY A 51 -4.16 9.85 18.89
N PRO A 52 -4.87 9.88 20.04
CA PRO A 52 -4.38 10.50 21.26
C PRO A 52 -3.08 9.86 21.76
N LEU A 53 -2.97 8.53 21.71
CA LEU A 53 -1.75 7.84 22.17
C LEU A 53 -0.50 8.26 21.39
N SER A 54 -0.65 8.62 20.11
CA SER A 54 0.47 9.02 19.25
C SER A 54 1.07 10.38 19.64
N GLU A 55 0.27 11.23 20.29
CA GLU A 55 0.69 12.55 20.76
C GLU A 55 1.45 12.48 22.09
N PHE A 56 1.04 11.57 22.99
CA PHE A 56 1.70 11.41 24.30
C PHE A 56 3.00 10.59 24.24
N TYR A 57 3.01 9.48 23.50
CA TYR A 57 4.15 8.52 23.50
C TYR A 57 5.07 8.67 22.28
N GLY A 58 4.75 9.59 21.38
CA GLY A 58 5.49 9.81 20.14
C GLY A 58 5.05 8.87 19.01
N ARG A 59 4.89 9.47 17.82
CA ARG A 59 4.35 8.82 16.62
C ARG A 59 5.19 7.64 16.12
N GLN A 60 6.51 7.69 16.27
CA GLN A 60 7.41 6.70 15.68
C GLN A 60 7.41 5.36 16.44
N TRP A 61 7.44 5.39 17.78
CA TRP A 61 7.37 4.17 18.60
C TRP A 61 6.01 3.47 18.46
N LEU A 62 4.94 4.26 18.49
CA LEU A 62 3.58 3.74 18.35
C LEU A 62 3.33 3.11 16.97
N LEU A 63 3.92 3.69 15.92
CA LEU A 63 3.89 3.12 14.57
C LEU A 63 4.55 1.74 14.53
N HIS A 64 5.70 1.55 15.17
CA HIS A 64 6.35 0.22 15.22
C HIS A 64 5.55 -0.79 16.06
N LEU A 65 5.01 -0.37 17.21
CA LEU A 65 4.23 -1.24 18.09
C LEU A 65 2.94 -1.74 17.41
N THR A 66 2.14 -0.82 16.85
CA THR A 66 0.93 -1.18 16.09
C THR A 66 1.24 -2.09 14.92
N PHE A 67 2.41 -1.95 14.33
CA PHE A 67 2.83 -2.77 13.21
C PHE A 67 3.25 -4.18 13.58
N ILE A 68 4.01 -4.34 14.67
CA ILE A 68 4.39 -5.66 15.19
C ILE A 68 3.13 -6.42 15.64
N LEU A 69 2.20 -5.71 16.30
CA LEU A 69 0.92 -6.29 16.72
C LEU A 69 0.07 -6.67 15.51
N TYR A 70 -0.03 -5.80 14.50
CA TYR A 70 -0.73 -6.13 13.25
C TYR A 70 -0.15 -7.39 12.60
N PHE A 71 1.18 -7.47 12.45
CA PHE A 71 1.84 -8.66 11.91
C PHE A 71 1.52 -9.92 12.72
N PHE A 72 1.61 -9.85 14.05
CA PHE A 72 1.33 -10.97 14.94
C PHE A 72 -0.12 -11.45 14.82
N PHE A 73 -1.10 -10.54 14.85
CA PHE A 73 -2.51 -10.89 14.75
C PHE A 73 -2.90 -11.36 13.34
N THR A 74 -2.30 -10.81 12.27
CA THR A 74 -2.48 -11.35 10.92
C THR A 74 -1.98 -12.79 10.82
N CYS A 75 -0.80 -13.10 11.39
CA CYS A 75 -0.31 -14.48 11.46
C CYS A 75 -1.24 -15.38 12.30
N LEU A 76 -1.77 -14.87 13.42
CA LEU A 76 -2.70 -15.62 14.27
C LEU A 76 -4.01 -15.98 13.55
N THR A 77 -4.47 -15.11 12.65
CA THR A 77 -5.65 -15.40 11.80
C THR A 77 -5.39 -16.43 10.71
N ALA A 78 -4.14 -16.82 10.46
CA ALA A 78 -3.80 -17.89 9.51
C ALA A 78 -4.02 -19.28 10.09
N TRP A 79 -4.04 -19.44 11.43
CA TRP A 79 -4.35 -20.71 12.10
C TRP A 79 -5.40 -20.53 13.20
N PRO A 80 -6.68 -20.32 12.86
CA PRO A 80 -7.73 -20.23 13.86
C PRO A 80 -8.25 -21.61 14.24
N PRO A 81 -8.19 -22.02 15.52
CA PRO A 81 -8.80 -23.28 15.98
C PRO A 81 -10.34 -23.26 15.96
N ASN A 82 -10.96 -22.07 16.00
CA ASN A 82 -12.41 -21.89 16.00
C ASN A 82 -12.82 -20.60 15.26
N LEU A 83 -14.07 -20.52 14.77
CA LEU A 83 -14.63 -19.30 14.16
C LEU A 83 -14.52 -18.08 15.10
N GLY A 84 -14.76 -18.28 16.41
CA GLY A 84 -14.62 -17.20 17.39
C GLY A 84 -13.21 -16.62 17.45
N SER A 85 -12.18 -17.47 17.39
CA SER A 85 -10.78 -17.01 17.35
C SER A 85 -10.44 -16.30 16.04
N LEU A 86 -11.03 -16.72 14.92
CA LEU A 86 -10.90 -16.02 13.64
C LEU A 86 -11.51 -14.62 13.72
N LEU A 87 -12.72 -14.49 14.27
CA LEU A 87 -13.41 -13.20 14.43
C LEU A 87 -12.62 -12.26 15.35
N VAL A 88 -12.19 -12.73 16.53
CA VAL A 88 -11.41 -11.91 17.48
C VAL A 88 -10.06 -11.51 16.87
N GLY A 89 -9.35 -12.45 16.24
CA GLY A 89 -8.08 -12.16 15.58
C GLY A 89 -8.23 -11.11 14.47
N ARG A 90 -9.35 -11.12 13.74
CA ARG A 90 -9.66 -10.16 12.67
C ARG A 90 -10.05 -8.79 13.20
N PHE A 91 -10.82 -8.73 14.28
CA PHE A 91 -11.10 -7.47 14.97
C PHE A 91 -9.80 -6.81 15.45
N LEU A 92 -8.95 -7.56 16.14
CA LEU A 92 -7.67 -7.06 16.67
C LEU A 92 -6.73 -6.66 15.53
N ALA A 93 -6.59 -7.49 14.49
CA ALA A 93 -5.82 -7.13 13.31
C ALA A 93 -6.34 -5.84 12.67
N GLY A 94 -7.66 -5.64 12.59
CA GLY A 94 -8.27 -4.40 12.11
C GLY A 94 -7.91 -3.17 12.96
N CYS A 95 -8.01 -3.30 14.29
CA CYS A 95 -7.61 -2.24 15.23
C CYS A 95 -6.15 -1.81 15.03
N PHE A 96 -5.23 -2.77 14.95
CA PHE A 96 -3.80 -2.48 14.80
C PHE A 96 -3.42 -2.04 13.38
N ALA A 97 -4.11 -2.53 12.35
CA ALA A 97 -3.94 -2.05 10.97
C ALA A 97 -4.28 -0.57 10.80
N ALA A 98 -5.15 -0.04 11.65
CA ALA A 98 -5.52 1.37 11.65
C ALA A 98 -4.43 2.28 12.22
N GLY A 99 -3.51 1.77 13.04
CA GLY A 99 -2.40 2.54 13.60
C GLY A 99 -1.50 3.15 12.51
N PRO A 100 -0.90 2.34 11.61
CA PRO A 100 -0.12 2.85 10.49
C PRO A 100 -0.93 3.75 9.54
N PHE A 101 -2.24 3.54 9.44
CA PHE A 101 -3.13 4.37 8.63
C PHE A 101 -3.35 5.76 9.25
N ALA A 102 -3.59 5.84 10.55
CA ALA A 102 -3.83 7.09 11.27
C ALA A 102 -2.52 7.87 11.50
N ILE A 103 -1.43 7.16 11.81
CA ILE A 103 -0.15 7.77 12.18
C ILE A 103 0.69 8.10 10.93
N GLY A 104 0.51 7.36 9.83
CA GLY A 104 1.27 7.53 8.59
C GLY A 104 1.23 8.94 7.99
N PRO A 105 0.06 9.59 7.83
CA PRO A 105 -0.05 10.97 7.37
C PRO A 105 0.57 11.95 8.36
N GLY A 106 0.44 11.69 9.67
CA GLY A 106 1.06 12.51 10.73
C GLY A 106 2.58 12.49 10.66
N VAL A 107 3.19 11.31 10.54
CA VAL A 107 4.66 11.18 10.39
C VAL A 107 5.16 11.83 9.10
N LEU A 108 4.38 11.73 8.03
CA LEU A 108 4.72 12.38 6.76
C LEU A 108 4.59 13.91 6.86
N ALA A 109 3.55 14.40 7.54
CA ALA A 109 3.37 15.81 7.84
C ALA A 109 4.53 16.33 8.71
N ASP A 110 4.97 15.60 9.73
CA ASP A 110 6.13 16.00 10.55
C ASP A 110 7.44 16.04 9.74
N LEU A 111 7.59 15.12 8.77
CA LEU A 111 8.74 15.11 7.87
C LEU A 111 8.67 16.30 6.91
N TRP A 112 7.48 16.63 6.41
CA TRP A 112 7.23 17.76 5.53
C TRP A 112 7.40 19.10 6.25
N ASP A 113 6.95 19.19 7.49
CA ASP A 113 7.17 20.32 8.39
C ASP A 113 8.67 20.50 8.57
N LYS A 114 9.45 19.47 8.95
CA LYS A 114 10.91 19.61 8.99
C LYS A 114 11.53 20.07 7.67
N LEU A 115 11.14 19.45 6.55
CA LEU A 115 11.69 19.76 5.23
C LEU A 115 11.36 21.19 4.77
N PHE A 116 10.12 21.66 4.95
CA PHE A 116 9.69 22.98 4.45
C PHE A 116 9.84 24.09 5.49
N GLN A 117 9.83 23.78 6.79
CA GLN A 117 10.06 24.74 7.87
C GLN A 117 11.56 25.04 8.00
N GLU A 118 12.46 24.05 7.97
CA GLU A 118 13.91 24.30 8.05
C GLU A 118 14.48 24.88 6.75
N LEU A 119 14.01 24.45 5.57
CA LEU A 119 14.54 24.94 4.29
C LEU A 119 13.84 26.22 3.77
N ARG A 120 12.57 26.48 4.14
CA ARG A 120 11.80 27.63 3.62
C ARG A 120 11.20 28.56 4.67
N GLY A 121 11.29 28.25 5.97
CA GLY A 121 10.77 29.10 7.05
C GLY A 121 9.25 29.24 7.07
N TRP A 122 8.53 28.25 6.53
CA TRP A 122 7.08 28.29 6.41
C TRP A 122 6.37 28.00 7.74
N ASN A 123 5.17 28.56 7.90
CA ASN A 123 4.28 28.27 9.04
C ASN A 123 3.83 26.80 8.99
N THR A 124 3.75 26.14 10.14
CA THR A 124 3.40 24.71 10.31
C THR A 124 2.07 24.31 9.67
N ALA A 125 1.13 25.24 9.53
CA ALA A 125 -0.13 24.98 8.83
C ALA A 125 0.05 24.90 7.30
N VAL A 126 1.01 25.65 6.73
CA VAL A 126 1.21 25.74 5.28
C VAL A 126 2.04 24.58 4.75
N SER A 127 2.96 24.06 5.56
CA SER A 127 3.78 22.88 5.24
C SER A 127 2.97 21.59 5.11
N GLN A 128 1.72 21.55 5.57
CA GLN A 128 0.82 20.40 5.43
C GLN A 128 0.00 20.38 4.13
N LEU A 129 -0.08 21.49 3.39
CA LEU A 129 -0.82 21.56 2.11
C LEU A 129 -0.46 20.44 1.10
N PRO A 130 0.81 19.99 1.00
CA PRO A 130 1.18 18.95 0.05
C PRO A 130 0.54 17.59 0.33
N VAL A 131 0.01 17.35 1.55
CA VAL A 131 -0.79 16.16 1.87
C VAL A 131 -2.11 16.16 1.08
N LEU A 132 -2.73 17.32 0.83
CA LEU A 132 -3.93 17.42 -0.01
C LEU A 132 -3.64 16.99 -1.46
N GLY A 133 -2.44 17.30 -1.96
CA GLY A 133 -2.00 16.83 -3.27
C GLY A 133 -1.96 15.29 -3.36
N GLN A 134 -1.61 14.61 -2.28
CA GLN A 134 -1.58 13.14 -2.23
C GLN A 134 -3.00 12.56 -2.27
N ALA A 135 -3.96 13.19 -1.59
CA ALA A 135 -5.36 12.81 -1.67
C ALA A 135 -5.90 12.94 -3.11
N VAL A 136 -5.56 14.04 -3.79
CA VAL A 136 -5.89 14.25 -5.20
C VAL A 136 -5.24 13.18 -6.09
N GLY A 137 -3.97 12.83 -5.85
CA GLY A 137 -3.29 11.74 -6.56
C GLY A 137 -3.97 10.37 -6.37
N ALA A 138 -4.46 10.06 -5.16
CA ALA A 138 -5.21 8.84 -4.90
C ALA A 138 -6.53 8.78 -5.70
N VAL A 139 -7.23 9.92 -5.86
CA VAL A 139 -8.44 10.01 -6.69
C VAL A 139 -8.10 9.74 -8.16
N PHE A 140 -7.03 10.34 -8.69
CA PHE A 140 -6.58 10.06 -10.06
C PHE A 140 -6.20 8.58 -10.26
N GLY A 141 -5.48 7.99 -9.30
CA GLY A 141 -5.14 6.57 -9.31
C GLY A 141 -6.39 5.68 -9.33
N PHE A 142 -7.40 6.00 -8.50
CA PHE A 142 -8.67 5.29 -8.48
C PHE A 142 -9.42 5.38 -9.82
N LEU A 143 -9.49 6.56 -10.43
CA LEU A 143 -10.13 6.75 -11.74
C LEU A 143 -9.45 5.94 -12.84
N MET A 144 -8.11 5.90 -12.86
CA MET A 144 -7.35 5.09 -13.82
C MET A 144 -7.58 3.59 -13.62
N VAL A 145 -7.61 3.11 -12.36
CA VAL A 145 -7.93 1.72 -12.04
C VAL A 145 -9.36 1.37 -12.46
N PHE A 146 -10.31 2.27 -12.21
CA PHE A 146 -11.72 2.08 -12.55
C PHE A 146 -11.92 1.98 -14.08
N ASP A 147 -11.30 2.89 -14.84
CA ASP A 147 -11.34 2.85 -16.30
C ASP A 147 -10.68 1.57 -16.85
N HIS A 148 -9.51 1.18 -16.31
CA HIS A 148 -8.85 -0.08 -16.69
C HIS A 148 -9.72 -1.31 -16.40
N THR A 149 -10.38 -1.35 -15.23
CA THR A 149 -11.29 -2.42 -14.84
C THR A 149 -12.52 -2.47 -15.76
N ARG A 150 -13.07 -1.31 -16.14
CA ARG A 150 -14.20 -1.22 -17.06
C ARG A 150 -13.82 -1.69 -18.46
N ARG A 151 -12.65 -1.29 -18.97
CA ARG A 151 -12.10 -1.75 -20.26
C ARG A 151 -11.85 -3.26 -20.26
N ARG A 152 -11.36 -3.82 -19.14
CA ARG A 152 -11.20 -5.27 -18.97
C ARG A 152 -12.54 -6.01 -19.03
N LYS A 153 -13.56 -5.56 -18.30
CA LYS A 153 -14.91 -6.16 -18.37
C LYS A 153 -15.51 -6.09 -19.78
N ALA A 154 -15.31 -4.98 -20.48
CA ALA A 154 -15.75 -4.84 -21.88
C ALA A 154 -15.04 -5.82 -22.83
N LYS A 155 -13.73 -6.06 -22.62
CA LYS A 155 -12.95 -7.07 -23.38
C LYS A 155 -13.34 -8.51 -23.04
N ALA A 156 -13.69 -8.79 -21.78
CA ALA A 156 -14.19 -10.10 -21.37
C ALA A 156 -15.52 -10.45 -22.05
N ASN A 157 -16.41 -9.46 -22.20
CA ASN A 157 -17.69 -9.62 -22.91
C ASN A 157 -17.53 -9.87 -24.43
N THR A 158 -16.33 -9.65 -24.99
CA THR A 158 -16.00 -9.95 -26.40
C THR A 158 -15.43 -11.36 -26.61
N GLY A 159 -15.42 -12.20 -25.56
CA GLY A 159 -15.01 -13.60 -25.66
C GLY A 159 -13.50 -13.86 -25.64
N ARG A 160 -12.67 -12.86 -25.27
CA ARG A 160 -11.24 -13.08 -25.04
C ARG A 160 -11.00 -13.63 -23.64
N GLU A 161 -10.21 -14.70 -23.54
CA GLU A 161 -9.70 -15.20 -22.25
C GLU A 161 -8.92 -14.10 -21.51
N MET A 162 -9.28 -13.88 -20.25
CA MET A 162 -8.61 -12.89 -19.41
C MET A 162 -7.31 -13.48 -18.87
N LEU A 163 -6.20 -13.05 -19.45
CA LEU A 163 -4.86 -13.38 -18.98
C LEU A 163 -4.52 -12.52 -17.74
N PRO A 164 -4.00 -13.11 -16.64
CA PRO A 164 -3.55 -12.37 -15.45
C PRO A 164 -2.56 -11.23 -15.78
N GLU A 165 -1.78 -11.39 -16.86
CA GLU A 165 -0.77 -10.46 -17.37
C GLU A 165 -1.35 -9.09 -17.77
N ASP A 166 -2.63 -9.00 -18.13
CA ASP A 166 -3.28 -7.73 -18.49
C ASP A 166 -3.39 -6.76 -17.29
N HIS A 167 -3.19 -7.23 -16.05
CA HIS A 167 -3.07 -6.36 -14.87
C HIS A 167 -1.73 -5.65 -14.82
N MET A 168 -0.66 -6.27 -15.33
CA MET A 168 0.73 -5.75 -15.26
C MET A 168 0.94 -4.49 -16.11
N VAL A 169 0.10 -4.23 -17.11
CA VAL A 169 0.14 -2.99 -17.89
C VAL A 169 0.03 -1.75 -16.99
N LEU A 170 -0.78 -1.83 -15.94
CA LEU A 170 -0.94 -0.74 -14.98
C LEU A 170 0.30 -0.55 -14.09
N ALA A 171 0.98 -1.66 -13.73
CA ALA A 171 2.26 -1.62 -13.01
C ALA A 171 3.41 -1.10 -13.87
N MET A 172 3.41 -1.27 -15.20
CA MET A 172 4.43 -0.66 -16.07
C MET A 172 4.36 0.87 -16.05
N ILE A 173 3.15 1.42 -16.17
CA ILE A 173 2.92 2.87 -16.13
C ILE A 173 3.36 3.43 -14.78
N GLY A 174 2.93 2.80 -13.68
CA GLY A 174 3.35 3.19 -12.34
C GLY A 174 4.85 3.02 -12.10
N GLY A 175 5.45 1.93 -12.61
CA GLY A 175 6.86 1.60 -12.45
C GLY A 175 7.79 2.61 -13.10
N VAL A 176 7.50 3.05 -14.32
CA VAL A 176 8.27 4.11 -15.00
C VAL A 176 7.97 5.49 -14.41
N GLY A 177 6.72 5.75 -14.03
CA GLY A 177 6.32 7.02 -13.42
C GLY A 177 6.90 7.24 -12.01
N PHE A 178 7.17 6.18 -11.25
CA PHE A 178 7.71 6.27 -9.90
C PHE A 178 9.09 6.97 -9.80
N PRO A 179 10.15 6.53 -10.52
CA PRO A 179 11.45 7.21 -10.46
C PRO A 179 11.39 8.64 -11.00
N ILE A 180 10.58 8.89 -12.04
CA ILE A 180 10.42 10.23 -12.63
C ILE A 180 9.75 11.18 -11.63
N SER A 181 8.67 10.75 -10.99
CA SER A 181 7.97 11.55 -9.97
C SER A 181 8.81 11.76 -8.71
N MET A 182 9.60 10.77 -8.31
CA MET A 182 10.53 10.88 -7.18
C MET A 182 11.65 11.90 -7.45
N LEU A 183 12.24 11.88 -8.65
CA LEU A 183 13.25 12.87 -9.06
C LEU A 183 12.64 14.28 -9.13
N TRP A 184 11.46 14.40 -9.73
CA TRP A 184 10.74 15.67 -9.79
C TRP A 184 10.49 16.23 -8.39
N LEU A 185 9.93 15.44 -7.48
CA LEU A 185 9.65 15.85 -6.11
C LEU A 185 10.91 16.34 -5.38
N CYS A 186 11.97 15.54 -5.38
CA CYS A 186 13.15 15.83 -4.57
C CYS A 186 14.00 16.99 -5.12
N TRP A 187 14.09 17.13 -6.44
CA TRP A 187 14.80 18.27 -7.05
C TRP A 187 14.00 19.57 -6.97
N SER A 188 12.68 19.52 -7.11
CA SER A 188 11.83 20.70 -6.92
C SER A 188 11.71 21.14 -5.46
N ALA A 189 11.88 20.20 -4.51
CA ALA A 189 11.95 20.51 -3.08
C ALA A 189 13.27 21.17 -2.67
N LYS A 190 14.40 20.88 -3.35
CA LYS A 190 15.74 21.39 -3.02
C LYS A 190 15.88 22.91 -3.20
N TYR A 191 15.25 23.49 -4.21
CA TYR A 191 15.42 24.91 -4.55
C TYR A 191 14.33 25.78 -3.95
N ASN A 192 14.72 26.79 -3.16
CA ASN A 192 13.79 27.74 -2.56
C ASN A 192 13.12 28.66 -3.60
N SER A 193 13.72 28.83 -4.78
CA SER A 193 13.19 29.64 -5.90
C SER A 193 12.00 29.01 -6.63
N VAL A 194 11.71 27.73 -6.39
CA VAL A 194 10.62 27.00 -7.07
C VAL A 194 9.32 27.15 -6.28
N HIS A 195 8.22 27.51 -6.96
CA HIS A 195 6.90 27.64 -6.35
C HIS A 195 6.42 26.30 -5.77
N TRP A 196 5.84 26.30 -4.58
CA TRP A 196 5.44 25.12 -3.80
C TRP A 196 4.48 24.15 -4.49
N ILE A 197 3.76 24.64 -5.49
CA ILE A 197 2.85 23.84 -6.30
C ILE A 197 3.62 22.76 -7.09
N VAL A 198 4.86 23.02 -7.48
CA VAL A 198 5.68 22.11 -8.29
C VAL A 198 6.09 20.84 -7.51
N PRO A 199 6.68 20.91 -6.30
CA PRO A 199 6.92 19.72 -5.49
C PRO A 199 5.63 19.03 -5.06
N THR A 200 4.54 19.79 -4.86
CA THR A 200 3.23 19.21 -4.55
C THR A 200 2.70 18.37 -5.71
N ALA A 201 2.82 18.87 -6.96
CA ALA A 201 2.47 18.13 -8.17
C ALA A 201 3.33 16.88 -8.35
N GLY A 202 4.63 16.94 -8.07
CA GLY A 202 5.48 15.74 -8.03
C GLY A 202 4.96 14.69 -7.04
N GLY A 203 4.46 15.13 -5.88
CA GLY A 203 3.91 14.26 -4.84
C GLY A 203 2.57 13.64 -5.22
N THR A 204 1.72 14.37 -5.96
CA THR A 204 0.43 13.84 -6.46
C THR A 204 0.68 12.73 -7.49
N VAL A 205 1.64 12.93 -8.39
CA VAL A 205 2.03 11.93 -9.39
C VAL A 205 2.65 10.71 -8.71
N LEU A 206 3.54 10.92 -7.72
CA LEU A 206 4.14 9.84 -6.94
C LEU A 206 3.08 8.97 -6.24
N ALA A 207 2.07 9.60 -5.62
CA ALA A 207 0.97 8.91 -4.96
C ALA A 207 0.14 8.09 -5.97
N THR A 208 -0.14 8.67 -7.14
CA THR A 208 -0.82 7.98 -8.25
C THR A 208 -0.04 6.74 -8.68
N CYS A 209 1.26 6.88 -8.97
CA CYS A 209 2.11 5.76 -9.41
C CYS A 209 2.19 4.63 -8.38
N LEU A 210 2.32 4.97 -7.10
CA LEU A 210 2.33 3.98 -6.02
C LEU A 210 1.02 3.20 -5.95
N MET A 211 -0.12 3.87 -6.11
CA MET A 211 -1.43 3.21 -6.11
C MET A 211 -1.57 2.24 -7.29
N LEU A 212 -1.13 2.64 -8.50
CA LEU A 212 -1.20 1.82 -9.71
C LEU A 212 -0.37 0.53 -9.59
N ILE A 213 0.89 0.63 -9.12
CA ILE A 213 1.76 -0.53 -8.89
C ILE A 213 1.09 -1.47 -7.89
N HIS A 214 0.55 -0.92 -6.81
CA HIS A 214 0.06 -1.70 -5.70
C HIS A 214 -1.21 -2.49 -6.04
N VAL A 215 -2.18 -1.84 -6.68
CA VAL A 215 -3.41 -2.48 -7.15
C VAL A 215 -3.09 -3.52 -8.24
N SER A 216 -2.20 -3.19 -9.18
CA SER A 216 -1.79 -4.10 -10.25
C SER A 216 -1.15 -5.39 -9.72
N CYS A 217 -0.17 -5.28 -8.82
CA CYS A 217 0.46 -6.46 -8.20
C CYS A 217 -0.54 -7.30 -7.40
N PHE A 218 -1.48 -6.65 -6.70
CA PHE A 218 -2.50 -7.35 -5.93
C PHE A 218 -3.43 -8.16 -6.85
N SER A 219 -4.01 -7.51 -7.86
CA SER A 219 -4.90 -8.19 -8.81
C SER A 219 -4.19 -9.30 -9.57
N TYR A 220 -2.92 -9.11 -9.94
CA TYR A 220 -2.12 -10.16 -10.60
C TYR A 220 -1.93 -11.39 -9.71
N ILE A 221 -1.58 -11.22 -8.43
CA ILE A 221 -1.38 -12.35 -7.51
C ILE A 221 -2.69 -13.12 -7.32
N THR A 222 -3.80 -12.41 -7.16
CA THR A 222 -5.13 -13.03 -7.03
C THR A 222 -5.50 -13.85 -8.26
N ASP A 223 -5.26 -13.32 -9.46
CA ASP A 223 -5.60 -14.00 -10.71
C ASP A 223 -4.62 -15.15 -11.03
N ALA A 224 -3.32 -15.01 -10.72
CA ALA A 224 -2.31 -16.02 -11.02
C ALA A 224 -2.34 -17.23 -10.07
N TYR A 225 -2.79 -17.02 -8.83
CA TYR A 225 -2.85 -18.03 -7.77
C TYR A 225 -4.26 -18.14 -7.17
N ALA A 226 -5.32 -18.23 -7.98
CA ALA A 226 -6.70 -18.19 -7.48
C ALA A 226 -6.94 -19.19 -6.33
N ASP A 227 -6.43 -20.42 -6.43
CA ASP A 227 -6.61 -21.47 -5.42
C ASP A 227 -5.86 -21.20 -4.10
N TYR A 228 -4.74 -20.48 -4.16
CA TYR A 228 -3.90 -20.15 -2.99
C TYR A 228 -3.82 -18.63 -2.73
N ALA A 229 -4.76 -17.86 -3.28
CA ALA A 229 -4.68 -16.41 -3.35
C ALA A 229 -4.56 -15.80 -1.95
N ALA A 230 -5.35 -16.29 -1.00
CA ALA A 230 -5.34 -15.80 0.38
C ALA A 230 -3.96 -15.91 1.04
N SER A 231 -3.26 -17.05 0.85
CA SER A 231 -1.94 -17.30 1.44
C SER A 231 -0.84 -16.45 0.78
N VAL A 232 -0.83 -16.40 -0.56
CA VAL A 232 0.17 -15.61 -1.30
C VAL A 232 0.01 -14.12 -1.04
N ILE A 233 -1.23 -13.64 -0.94
CA ILE A 233 -1.49 -12.25 -0.60
C ILE A 233 -1.08 -11.94 0.85
N ALA A 234 -1.34 -12.85 1.80
CA ALA A 234 -0.88 -12.68 3.18
C ALA A 234 0.66 -12.61 3.26
N ALA A 235 1.37 -13.48 2.54
CA ALA A 235 2.83 -13.43 2.44
C ALA A 235 3.32 -12.10 1.84
N ASN A 236 2.65 -11.59 0.80
CA ASN A 236 2.96 -10.30 0.19
C ASN A 236 2.70 -9.12 1.17
N ILE A 237 1.64 -9.19 1.99
CA ILE A 237 1.39 -8.21 3.06
C ILE A 237 2.54 -8.23 4.07
N ILE A 238 2.96 -9.41 4.52
CA ILE A 238 4.06 -9.57 5.49
C ILE A 238 5.36 -8.97 4.95
N ALA A 239 5.71 -9.28 3.70
CA ALA A 239 6.92 -8.75 3.06
C ALA A 239 6.86 -7.21 2.95
N ARG A 240 5.71 -6.67 2.55
CA ARG A 240 5.45 -5.22 2.51
C ARG A 240 5.49 -4.61 3.89
N CYS A 241 5.02 -5.34 4.89
CA CYS A 241 5.05 -4.89 6.26
C CYS A 241 6.51 -4.69 6.67
N ILE A 242 7.32 -5.74 6.63
CA ILE A 242 8.73 -5.69 7.05
C ILE A 242 9.48 -4.53 6.34
N SER A 243 9.22 -4.35 5.04
CA SER A 243 9.76 -3.25 4.25
C SER A 243 9.29 -1.87 4.75
N GLY A 244 8.02 -1.72 5.09
CA GLY A 244 7.42 -0.50 5.62
C GLY A 244 7.88 -0.13 7.03
N ALA A 245 8.13 -1.11 7.90
CA ALA A 245 8.69 -0.86 9.24
C ALA A 245 10.16 -0.44 9.18
N GLY A 246 10.94 -0.96 8.23
CA GLY A 246 12.34 -0.58 8.07
C GLY A 246 12.53 0.85 7.53
N ALA A 247 11.62 1.32 6.67
CA ALA A 247 11.76 2.60 5.96
C ALA A 247 12.04 3.82 6.86
N PRO A 248 11.29 4.08 7.94
CA PRO A 248 11.51 5.25 8.78
C PRO A 248 12.86 5.27 9.51
N LEU A 249 13.45 4.10 9.80
CA LEU A 249 14.71 3.99 10.55
C LEU A 249 15.89 4.58 9.78
N PHE A 250 16.00 4.26 8.48
CA PHE A 250 17.09 4.77 7.64
C PHE A 250 16.74 6.08 6.93
N THR A 251 15.45 6.41 6.76
CA THR A 251 15.04 7.60 6.01
C THR A 251 15.56 8.90 6.64
N ARG A 252 15.53 9.03 7.97
CA ARG A 252 16.07 10.22 8.66
C ARG A 252 17.58 10.34 8.46
N GLN A 253 18.32 9.27 8.77
CA GLN A 253 19.78 9.23 8.60
C GLN A 253 20.21 9.52 7.16
N MET A 254 19.47 8.99 6.18
CA MET A 254 19.72 9.23 4.76
C MET A 254 19.51 10.69 4.37
N PHE A 255 18.41 11.33 4.81
CA PHE A 255 18.15 12.73 4.50
C PHE A 255 19.08 13.69 5.24
N ASP A 256 19.49 13.34 6.47
CA ASP A 256 20.46 14.14 7.25
C ASP A 256 21.86 14.10 6.60
N ALA A 257 22.27 12.95 6.03
CA ALA A 257 23.59 12.79 5.40
C ALA A 257 23.68 13.27 3.94
N LEU A 258 22.65 13.01 3.12
CA LEU A 258 22.68 13.31 1.67
C LEU A 258 21.92 14.58 1.29
N GLY A 259 21.03 15.07 2.15
CA GLY A 259 20.08 16.13 1.81
C GLY A 259 18.97 15.67 0.86
N VAL A 260 17.94 16.50 0.73
CA VAL A 260 16.66 16.17 0.06
C VAL A 260 16.83 15.77 -1.40
N GLY A 261 17.69 16.49 -2.14
CA GLY A 261 17.91 16.24 -3.57
C GLY A 261 18.68 14.96 -3.86
N ASN A 262 19.82 14.76 -3.20
CA ASN A 262 20.67 13.58 -3.45
C ASN A 262 20.03 12.32 -2.87
N GLY A 263 19.39 12.41 -1.69
CA GLY A 263 18.64 11.29 -1.10
C GLY A 263 17.47 10.84 -1.98
N GLY A 264 16.74 11.79 -2.57
CA GLY A 264 15.70 11.48 -3.56
C GLY A 264 16.20 10.82 -4.83
N SER A 265 17.35 11.28 -5.32
CA SER A 265 17.99 10.71 -6.52
C SER A 265 18.51 9.29 -6.26
N LEU A 266 18.97 8.99 -5.04
CA LEU A 266 19.33 7.63 -4.63
C LEU A 266 18.10 6.71 -4.65
N ILE A 267 16.97 7.14 -4.07
CA ILE A 267 15.74 6.33 -4.07
C ILE A 267 15.25 6.11 -5.50
N ALA A 268 15.25 7.16 -6.33
CA ALA A 268 14.86 7.03 -7.74
C ALA A 268 15.83 6.12 -8.53
N GLY A 269 17.12 6.21 -8.24
CA GLY A 269 18.16 5.38 -8.85
C GLY A 269 18.02 3.90 -8.49
N VAL A 270 17.63 3.58 -7.26
CA VAL A 270 17.31 2.19 -6.85
C VAL A 270 15.99 1.72 -7.47
N ALA A 271 15.00 2.62 -7.61
CA ALA A 271 13.70 2.28 -8.17
C ALA A 271 13.69 2.10 -9.69
N ALA A 272 14.59 2.76 -10.43
CA ALA A 272 14.66 2.68 -11.88
C ALA A 272 14.96 1.25 -12.40
N PRO A 273 15.94 0.49 -11.85
CA PRO A 273 16.11 -0.93 -12.17
C PRO A 273 14.89 -1.78 -11.80
N LEU A 274 14.26 -1.49 -10.66
CA LEU A 274 13.06 -2.21 -10.21
C LEU A 274 11.86 -1.97 -11.13
N ALA A 275 11.81 -0.84 -11.84
CA ALA A 275 10.79 -0.54 -12.84
C ALA A 275 10.79 -1.52 -14.03
N VAL A 276 11.88 -2.27 -14.25
CA VAL A 276 11.97 -3.29 -15.30
C VAL A 276 11.19 -4.57 -14.94
N ILE A 277 10.95 -4.81 -13.64
CA ILE A 277 10.31 -6.03 -13.15
C ILE A 277 8.91 -6.24 -13.78
N PRO A 278 7.98 -5.27 -13.79
CA PRO A 278 6.68 -5.44 -14.44
C PRO A 278 6.77 -5.76 -15.95
N PHE A 279 7.77 -5.23 -16.65
CA PHE A 279 7.99 -5.53 -18.08
C PHE A 279 8.46 -6.97 -18.29
N LEU A 280 9.32 -7.47 -17.39
CA LEU A 280 9.76 -8.86 -17.41
C LEU A 280 8.58 -9.81 -17.12
N PHE A 281 7.74 -9.50 -16.14
CA PHE A 281 6.56 -10.30 -15.83
C PHE A 281 5.53 -10.33 -16.97
N TYR A 282 5.38 -9.24 -17.72
CA TYR A 282 4.48 -9.23 -18.88
C TYR A 282 5.01 -10.06 -20.05
N ARG A 283 6.32 -10.03 -20.31
CA ARG A 283 6.92 -10.77 -21.44
C ARG A 283 7.15 -12.25 -21.11
N TYR A 284 7.52 -12.57 -19.88
CA TYR A 284 7.90 -13.91 -19.44
C TYR A 284 6.89 -14.57 -18.49
N GLY A 285 5.76 -13.93 -18.23
CA GLY A 285 4.72 -14.40 -17.29
C GLY A 285 4.34 -15.86 -17.53
N HIS A 286 4.04 -16.22 -18.78
CA HIS A 286 3.69 -17.59 -19.17
C HIS A 286 4.80 -18.63 -18.86
N THR A 287 6.08 -18.27 -19.00
CA THR A 287 7.22 -19.17 -18.72
C THR A 287 7.51 -19.31 -17.22
N ILE A 288 7.26 -18.24 -16.46
CA ILE A 288 7.39 -18.24 -15.00
C ILE A 288 6.24 -19.04 -14.38
N ARG A 289 5.02 -18.90 -14.92
CA ARG A 289 3.83 -19.63 -14.49
C ARG A 289 3.95 -21.13 -14.75
N SER A 290 4.41 -21.53 -15.93
CA SER A 290 4.61 -22.95 -16.28
C SER A 290 5.70 -23.66 -15.47
N ARG A 291 6.57 -22.92 -14.77
CA ARG A 291 7.57 -23.45 -13.84
C ARG A 291 7.07 -23.52 -12.38
N SER A 292 5.93 -22.89 -12.06
CA SER A 292 5.36 -22.88 -10.71
C SER A 292 4.34 -24.01 -10.55
N LYS A 293 4.54 -24.85 -9.53
CA LYS A 293 3.69 -26.04 -9.26
C LYS A 293 2.27 -25.69 -8.79
N TYR A 294 2.02 -24.41 -8.46
CA TYR A 294 0.78 -23.92 -7.81
C TYR A 294 0.10 -22.77 -8.57
N ALA A 295 0.64 -22.35 -9.71
CA ALA A 295 0.01 -21.34 -10.53
C ALA A 295 -0.89 -22.01 -11.57
N LEU A 296 -2.10 -21.50 -11.77
CA LEU A 296 -2.99 -21.98 -12.83
C LEU A 296 -2.25 -21.88 -14.17
N ALA A 297 -2.25 -22.95 -14.97
CA ALA A 297 -1.47 -23.05 -16.22
C ALA A 297 -2.03 -22.19 -17.34
#